data_AF-A0A927XSR7-F1
#
_entry.id   AF-A0A927XSR7-F1
#
_cell.length_a   1.000
_cell.length_b   1.000
_cell.length_c   1.000
_cell.angle_alpha   90.00
_cell.angle_beta   90.00
_cell.angle_gamma   90.00
#
_symmetry.space_group_name_H-M   'P 1'
#
loop_
_entity.id
_entity.type
_entity.pdbx_description
1 polymer ?
#
loop_
_entity_poly.entity_id
_entity_poly.type
_entity_poly.pdbx_seq_one_letter_code
_entity_poly.pdbx_strand_id
1 'polypeptide(L)'
;MKTRPSLTRLLCYVLLAALLMVMLVMVLKVLPLYSEVQLVRSQTPTPLPAFGSVMKVTPDPSAPTAEPVIRSGAMGEAVTKLQQRLKELGYYTGSVDGQFGPGTRTAVTAFQQQNGLTPDGIVGPATTEILYSDAAKPAVTPAPTATPAPTQDTTSIAAIQQRLADLGYYTGTVDGLTGPGTKKAITLFQQQHGLQADGIYGPATAAVLFSDEAHVIETTPTPDPNTVPGLTADGFPILVNDDHHIPEGYQTLCLVNLRDYCDSSIVKIKGSDIEAEKYAVDALMVLIQAARADGHTGWQVNAGYRSIAYQQQLFDERVYAYRQEGMSGTQARAKVRQTVADPGTSEHHTGLAFDVAITGEPSFGATKQAIWLREHCWEYGFILRYPADKTHITKISHEPWHIRYVGTEHSIPMRDENLCLEEYIDKYAN
;
A
#
# COMPACT_ATOMS: atom_id res chain seq x y z
N MET A 1 11.13 -55.50 -54.62
CA MET A 1 12.21 -55.00 -53.71
C MET A 1 11.65 -53.89 -52.84
N LYS A 2 11.48 -54.11 -51.53
CA LYS A 2 11.13 -53.04 -50.58
C LYS A 2 12.43 -52.35 -50.16
N THR A 3 12.59 -51.09 -50.53
CA THR A 3 13.75 -50.26 -50.21
C THR A 3 13.81 -50.01 -48.69
N ARG A 4 14.95 -50.33 -48.08
CA ARG A 4 15.19 -50.03 -46.65
C ARG A 4 15.32 -48.51 -46.48
N PRO A 5 14.70 -47.92 -45.44
CA PRO A 5 14.82 -46.49 -45.18
C PRO A 5 16.28 -46.12 -44.85
N SER A 6 16.71 -44.93 -45.29
CA SER A 6 18.05 -44.42 -45.01
C SER A 6 18.26 -44.18 -43.51
N LEU A 7 19.53 -44.27 -43.06
CA LEU A 7 19.91 -44.08 -41.66
C LEU A 7 19.38 -42.77 -41.06
N THR A 8 19.34 -41.72 -41.87
CA THR A 8 18.81 -40.39 -41.50
C THR A 8 17.32 -40.40 -41.23
N ARG A 9 16.53 -41.16 -42.01
CA ARG A 9 15.09 -41.32 -41.76
C ARG A 9 14.85 -42.13 -40.49
N LEU A 10 15.66 -43.16 -40.24
CA LEU A 10 15.56 -43.95 -39.02
C LEU A 10 15.85 -43.08 -37.78
N LEU A 11 16.87 -42.21 -37.84
CA LEU A 11 17.21 -41.29 -36.75
C LEU A 11 16.09 -40.25 -36.50
N CYS A 12 15.47 -39.70 -37.55
CA CYS A 12 14.32 -38.81 -37.41
C CYS A 12 13.13 -39.51 -36.76
N TYR A 13 12.86 -40.79 -37.09
CA TYR A 13 11.78 -41.53 -36.44
C TYR A 13 12.06 -41.80 -34.96
N VAL A 14 13.30 -42.08 -34.58
CA VAL A 14 13.68 -42.27 -33.18
C VAL A 14 13.56 -40.97 -32.38
N LEU A 15 14.00 -39.84 -32.94
CA LEU A 15 13.87 -38.53 -32.30
C LEU A 15 12.41 -38.07 -32.19
N LEU A 16 11.59 -38.29 -33.22
CA LEU A 16 10.17 -37.98 -33.19
C LEU A 16 9.43 -38.85 -32.16
N ALA A 17 9.78 -40.14 -32.07
CA ALA A 17 9.23 -41.04 -31.06
C ALA A 17 9.64 -40.63 -29.63
N ALA A 18 10.87 -40.17 -29.43
CA ALA A 18 11.33 -39.64 -28.14
C ALA A 18 10.60 -38.35 -27.75
N LEU A 19 10.37 -37.44 -28.71
CA LEU A 19 9.64 -36.19 -28.47
C LEU A 19 8.15 -36.45 -28.17
N LEU A 20 7.54 -37.40 -28.89
CA LEU A 20 6.17 -37.86 -28.63
C LEU A 20 6.04 -38.55 -27.27
N MET A 21 7.05 -39.32 -26.84
CA MET A 21 7.13 -39.89 -25.49
C MET A 21 7.21 -38.80 -24.41
N VAL A 22 8.04 -37.77 -24.60
CA VAL A 22 8.16 -36.66 -23.65
C VAL A 22 6.85 -35.87 -23.56
N MET A 23 6.22 -35.57 -24.70
CA MET A 23 4.88 -34.96 -24.72
C MET A 23 3.83 -35.85 -24.06
N LEU A 24 3.83 -37.16 -24.32
CA LEU A 24 2.90 -38.09 -23.69
C LEU A 24 3.08 -38.16 -22.17
N VAL A 25 4.33 -38.15 -21.69
CA VAL A 25 4.62 -38.10 -20.24
C VAL A 25 4.20 -36.76 -19.63
N MET A 26 4.38 -35.65 -20.33
CA MET A 26 3.90 -34.33 -19.87
C MET A 26 2.36 -34.30 -19.82
N VAL A 27 1.70 -34.79 -20.87
CA VAL A 27 0.24 -34.87 -20.98
C VAL A 27 -0.32 -35.78 -19.89
N LEU A 28 0.27 -36.95 -19.64
CA LEU A 28 -0.14 -37.87 -18.57
C LEU A 28 0.11 -37.32 -17.15
N LYS A 29 1.10 -36.42 -16.97
CA LYS A 29 1.34 -35.72 -15.69
C LYS A 29 0.45 -34.50 -15.49
N VAL A 30 0.09 -33.79 -16.57
CA VAL A 30 -0.73 -32.56 -16.50
C VAL A 30 -2.23 -32.86 -16.52
N LEU A 31 -2.67 -33.96 -17.15
CA LEU A 31 -4.09 -34.38 -17.14
C LEU A 31 -4.69 -34.57 -15.73
N PRO A 32 -4.03 -35.24 -14.76
CA PRO A 32 -4.58 -35.36 -13.40
C PRO A 32 -4.65 -34.01 -12.68
N LEU A 33 -3.69 -33.10 -12.92
CA LEU A 33 -3.75 -31.73 -12.38
C LEU A 33 -4.88 -30.89 -13.01
N TYR A 34 -5.15 -31.08 -14.31
CA TYR A 34 -6.23 -30.36 -15.00
C TYR A 34 -7.62 -30.88 -14.61
N SER A 35 -7.74 -32.18 -14.30
CA SER A 35 -8.99 -32.77 -13.84
C SER A 35 -9.32 -32.41 -12.38
N GLU A 36 -8.32 -32.26 -11.49
CA GLU A 36 -8.55 -31.73 -10.15
C GLU A 36 -8.95 -30.24 -10.15
N VAL A 37 -8.34 -29.41 -11.01
CA VAL A 37 -8.72 -27.99 -11.15
C VAL A 37 -10.14 -27.81 -11.71
N GLN A 38 -10.60 -28.73 -12.56
CA GLN A 38 -11.98 -28.70 -13.09
C GLN A 38 -13.01 -29.29 -12.09
N LEU A 39 -12.60 -30.23 -11.23
CA LEU A 39 -13.44 -30.72 -10.14
C LEU A 39 -13.67 -29.62 -9.07
N VAL A 40 -12.64 -28.83 -8.76
CA VAL A 40 -12.75 -27.65 -7.88
C VAL A 40 -13.61 -26.54 -8.49
N ARG A 41 -13.60 -26.37 -9.82
CA ARG A 41 -14.43 -25.36 -10.53
C ARG A 41 -15.89 -25.75 -10.73
N SER A 42 -16.24 -27.04 -10.64
CA SER A 42 -17.60 -27.54 -10.88
C SER A 42 -18.42 -27.79 -9.61
N GLN A 43 -17.84 -27.63 -8.41
CA GLN A 43 -18.52 -27.79 -7.13
C GLN A 43 -18.82 -26.48 -6.38
N THR A 44 -18.87 -25.33 -7.07
CA THR A 44 -19.31 -24.08 -6.41
C THR A 44 -20.29 -23.30 -7.27
N PRO A 45 -21.60 -23.60 -7.22
CA PRO A 45 -22.58 -22.55 -7.25
C PRO A 45 -22.73 -21.93 -5.85
N THR A 46 -23.37 -20.77 -5.80
CA THR A 46 -24.02 -20.15 -4.63
C THR A 46 -23.20 -19.13 -3.80
N PRO A 47 -23.85 -18.19 -3.08
CA PRO A 47 -24.01 -16.79 -3.45
C PRO A 47 -23.44 -15.83 -2.36
N LEU A 48 -23.56 -14.52 -2.55
CA LEU A 48 -23.35 -13.52 -1.50
C LEU A 48 -24.20 -13.84 -0.25
N PRO A 49 -23.63 -13.96 0.97
CA PRO A 49 -24.43 -14.08 2.18
C PRO A 49 -24.77 -12.71 2.76
N ALA A 50 -26.05 -12.54 3.08
CA ALA A 50 -26.56 -11.52 3.98
C ALA A 50 -26.05 -11.78 5.41
N PHE A 51 -25.77 -10.71 6.15
CA PHE A 51 -25.46 -10.75 7.57
C PHE A 51 -26.70 -11.20 8.38
N GLY A 52 -26.59 -12.34 9.08
CA GLY A 52 -27.61 -12.77 10.04
C GLY A 52 -27.44 -14.21 10.57
N SER A 53 -27.23 -14.32 11.89
CA SER A 53 -27.25 -15.52 12.75
C SER A 53 -26.03 -16.47 12.79
N VAL A 54 -25.40 -16.44 13.97
CA VAL A 54 -24.24 -17.21 14.43
C VAL A 54 -24.65 -18.61 14.91
N MET A 55 -23.72 -19.56 14.73
CA MET A 55 -23.72 -20.91 15.29
C MET A 55 -24.02 -20.95 16.79
N LYS A 56 -24.92 -21.87 17.17
CA LYS A 56 -25.14 -22.31 18.55
C LYS A 56 -24.08 -23.37 18.87
N VAL A 57 -23.10 -23.03 19.73
CA VAL A 57 -22.12 -23.98 20.26
C VAL A 57 -22.55 -24.37 21.68
N THR A 58 -22.72 -25.67 21.93
CA THR A 58 -22.90 -26.24 23.28
C THR A 58 -21.53 -26.55 23.89
N PRO A 59 -21.19 -26.05 25.10
CA PRO A 59 -19.91 -26.35 25.74
C PRO A 59 -19.96 -27.62 26.61
N ASP A 60 -18.78 -28.25 26.73
CA ASP A 60 -18.44 -29.41 27.58
C ASP A 60 -18.45 -29.01 29.08
N PRO A 61 -19.18 -29.72 29.96
CA PRO A 61 -19.42 -29.30 31.34
C PRO A 61 -18.27 -29.59 32.35
N SER A 62 -17.07 -30.00 31.91
CA SER A 62 -16.02 -30.45 32.86
C SER A 62 -14.64 -29.79 32.75
N ALA A 63 -14.48 -28.72 31.97
CA ALA A 63 -13.21 -27.97 31.92
C ALA A 63 -13.21 -26.80 32.93
N PRO A 64 -12.16 -26.61 33.76
CA PRO A 64 -12.03 -25.42 34.58
C PRO A 64 -11.91 -24.19 33.67
N THR A 65 -12.84 -23.25 33.83
CA THR A 65 -12.98 -22.03 33.04
C THR A 65 -11.75 -21.13 33.20
N ALA A 66 -10.93 -21.01 32.14
CA ALA A 66 -9.96 -19.93 32.02
C ALA A 66 -10.73 -18.60 31.97
N GLU A 67 -10.36 -17.64 32.82
CA GLU A 67 -11.03 -16.33 32.87
C GLU A 67 -10.93 -15.60 31.52
N PRO A 68 -11.99 -14.85 31.12
CA PRO A 68 -12.04 -14.21 29.82
C PRO A 68 -11.04 -13.05 29.70
N VAL A 69 -10.13 -13.12 28.73
CA VAL A 69 -9.19 -12.04 28.37
C VAL A 69 -9.78 -11.16 27.26
N ILE A 70 -9.81 -9.84 27.45
CA ILE A 70 -10.35 -8.88 26.48
C ILE A 70 -9.21 -8.12 25.79
N ARG A 71 -9.21 -8.06 24.45
CA ARG A 71 -8.15 -7.44 23.62
C ARG A 71 -8.70 -6.88 22.31
N SER A 72 -7.86 -6.21 21.52
CA SER A 72 -8.24 -5.63 20.23
C SER A 72 -8.96 -6.63 19.32
N GLY A 73 -10.05 -6.16 18.70
CA GLY A 73 -10.95 -6.99 17.89
C GLY A 73 -12.03 -7.73 18.69
N ALA A 74 -11.98 -7.74 20.04
CA ALA A 74 -13.08 -8.24 20.86
C ALA A 74 -14.31 -7.34 20.74
N MET A 75 -15.50 -7.93 20.86
CA MET A 75 -16.77 -7.22 20.77
C MET A 75 -17.78 -7.75 21.79
N GLY A 76 -18.82 -6.97 22.08
CA GLY A 76 -19.96 -7.38 22.90
C GLY A 76 -19.96 -6.81 24.32
N GLU A 77 -20.86 -7.32 25.15
CA GLU A 77 -21.21 -6.74 26.46
C GLU A 77 -20.01 -6.57 27.40
N ALA A 78 -19.03 -7.47 27.35
CA ALA A 78 -17.80 -7.38 28.14
C ALA A 78 -16.95 -6.14 27.77
N VAL A 79 -16.93 -5.78 26.48
CA VAL A 79 -16.23 -4.57 25.99
C VAL A 79 -17.02 -3.31 26.33
N THR A 80 -18.34 -3.36 26.26
CA THR A 80 -19.23 -2.26 26.70
C THR A 80 -18.97 -1.91 28.17
N LYS A 81 -18.93 -2.92 29.06
CA LYS A 81 -18.63 -2.74 30.49
C LYS A 81 -17.23 -2.17 30.72
N LEU A 82 -16.25 -2.66 29.98
CA LEU A 82 -14.87 -2.15 30.01
C LEU A 82 -14.80 -0.67 29.63
N GLN A 83 -15.39 -0.29 28.49
CA GLN A 83 -15.41 1.08 27.99
C GLN A 83 -16.13 2.02 28.97
N GLN A 84 -17.26 1.58 29.54
CA GLN A 84 -18.01 2.34 30.52
C GLN A 84 -17.17 2.59 31.79
N ARG A 85 -16.50 1.55 32.29
CA ARG A 85 -15.63 1.68 33.48
C ARG A 85 -14.43 2.58 33.23
N LEU A 86 -13.77 2.45 32.08
CA LEU A 86 -12.66 3.34 31.71
C LEU A 86 -13.11 4.78 31.52
N LYS A 87 -14.36 4.99 31.08
CA LYS A 87 -14.97 6.33 30.95
C LYS A 87 -15.27 6.95 32.30
N GLU A 88 -15.82 6.18 33.24
CA GLU A 88 -16.01 6.60 34.64
C GLU A 88 -14.69 7.01 35.31
N LEU A 89 -13.62 6.27 35.03
CA LEU A 89 -12.30 6.53 35.57
C LEU A 89 -11.53 7.64 34.82
N GLY A 90 -12.12 8.22 33.76
CA GLY A 90 -11.54 9.34 33.01
C GLY A 90 -10.49 8.95 31.95
N TYR A 91 -10.32 7.66 31.64
CA TYR A 91 -9.35 7.18 30.65
C TYR A 91 -9.93 7.05 29.23
N TYR A 92 -11.26 6.93 29.11
CA TYR A 92 -11.93 6.70 27.82
C TYR A 92 -12.94 7.80 27.52
N THR A 93 -12.71 8.56 26.46
CA THR A 93 -13.60 9.66 26.02
C THR A 93 -14.51 9.28 24.85
N GLY A 94 -14.26 8.13 24.21
CA GLY A 94 -15.02 7.62 23.09
C GLY A 94 -16.44 7.14 23.44
N SER A 95 -17.19 6.73 22.41
CA SER A 95 -18.52 6.14 22.54
C SER A 95 -18.42 4.71 23.08
N VAL A 96 -19.32 4.35 24.01
CA VAL A 96 -19.41 2.97 24.53
C VAL A 96 -20.19 2.14 23.51
N ASP A 97 -19.48 1.61 22.52
CA ASP A 97 -20.04 0.91 21.35
C ASP A 97 -19.88 -0.62 21.43
N GLY A 98 -19.23 -1.13 22.48
CA GLY A 98 -18.98 -2.54 22.67
C GLY A 98 -17.94 -3.12 21.70
N GLN A 99 -17.10 -2.28 21.06
CA GLN A 99 -16.04 -2.71 20.16
C GLN A 99 -14.65 -2.35 20.71
N PHE A 100 -13.76 -3.34 20.81
CA PHE A 100 -12.42 -3.13 21.33
C PHE A 100 -11.52 -2.65 20.18
N GLY A 101 -11.70 -1.38 19.82
CA GLY A 101 -10.90 -0.67 18.84
C GLY A 101 -9.67 0.03 19.45
N PRO A 102 -8.92 0.79 18.62
CA PRO A 102 -7.71 1.49 19.05
C PRO A 102 -7.92 2.42 20.25
N GLY A 103 -9.04 3.18 20.29
CA GLY A 103 -9.34 4.07 21.41
C GLY A 103 -9.55 3.33 22.74
N THR A 104 -10.21 2.16 22.72
CA THR A 104 -10.40 1.31 23.90
C THR A 104 -9.05 0.76 24.38
N ARG A 105 -8.17 0.35 23.45
CA ARG A 105 -6.81 -0.09 23.77
C ARG A 105 -5.99 1.00 24.43
N THR A 106 -5.98 2.21 23.88
CA THR A 106 -5.26 3.36 24.45
C THR A 106 -5.72 3.67 25.87
N ALA A 107 -7.04 3.64 26.13
CA ALA A 107 -7.57 3.83 27.47
C ALA A 107 -7.16 2.72 28.44
N VAL A 108 -7.15 1.46 28.01
CA VAL A 108 -6.63 0.33 28.80
C VAL A 108 -5.15 0.51 29.12
N THR A 109 -4.32 0.85 28.14
CA THR A 109 -2.89 1.09 28.30
C THR A 109 -2.61 2.23 29.29
N ALA A 110 -3.33 3.34 29.18
CA ALA A 110 -3.21 4.48 30.09
C ALA A 110 -3.65 4.12 31.52
N PHE A 111 -4.76 3.38 31.65
CA PHE A 111 -5.22 2.86 32.93
C PHE A 111 -4.17 1.94 33.57
N GLN A 112 -3.63 0.99 32.81
CA GLN A 112 -2.59 0.06 33.26
C GLN A 112 -1.36 0.82 33.75
N GLN A 113 -0.86 1.77 32.96
CA GLN A 113 0.29 2.59 33.31
C GLN A 113 0.09 3.35 34.63
N GLN A 114 -1.05 4.03 34.78
CA GLN A 114 -1.36 4.82 35.98
C GLN A 114 -1.57 3.95 37.23
N ASN A 115 -2.01 2.71 37.03
CA ASN A 115 -2.25 1.73 38.10
C ASN A 115 -1.07 0.80 38.37
N GLY A 116 0.09 1.03 37.74
CA GLY A 116 1.32 0.26 38.00
C GLY A 116 1.29 -1.17 37.41
N LEU A 117 0.47 -1.40 36.39
CA LEU A 117 0.40 -2.64 35.62
C LEU A 117 1.26 -2.54 34.36
N THR A 118 1.53 -3.69 33.73
CA THR A 118 2.14 -3.74 32.40
C THR A 118 1.20 -3.07 31.37
N PRO A 119 1.63 -2.02 30.65
CA PRO A 119 0.78 -1.25 29.75
C PRO A 119 0.68 -1.90 28.35
N ASP A 120 0.27 -3.15 28.28
CA ASP A 120 0.20 -3.94 27.04
C ASP A 120 -1.10 -3.72 26.22
N GLY A 121 -2.09 -3.05 26.82
CA GLY A 121 -3.40 -2.82 26.22
C GLY A 121 -4.31 -4.05 26.21
N ILE A 122 -4.02 -5.06 27.03
CA ILE A 122 -4.76 -6.33 27.16
C ILE A 122 -5.40 -6.41 28.54
N VAL A 123 -6.71 -6.63 28.61
CA VAL A 123 -7.42 -6.80 29.89
C VAL A 123 -7.39 -8.27 30.29
N GLY A 124 -6.29 -8.67 30.94
CA GLY A 124 -6.14 -9.96 31.62
C GLY A 124 -6.49 -9.89 33.13
N PRO A 125 -6.38 -11.00 33.88
CA PRO A 125 -6.84 -11.10 35.28
C PRO A 125 -6.33 -9.97 36.19
N ALA A 126 -5.04 -9.64 36.11
CA ALA A 126 -4.45 -8.55 36.91
C ALA A 126 -5.01 -7.16 36.55
N THR A 127 -5.37 -6.92 35.28
CA THR A 127 -6.02 -5.67 34.87
C THR A 127 -7.47 -5.64 35.32
N THR A 128 -8.20 -6.77 35.19
CA THR A 128 -9.58 -6.91 35.64
C THR A 128 -9.73 -6.67 37.15
N GLU A 129 -8.84 -7.26 37.96
CA GLU A 129 -8.84 -7.12 39.42
C GLU A 129 -8.73 -5.66 39.88
N ILE A 130 -7.84 -4.88 39.26
CA ILE A 130 -7.69 -3.46 39.60
C ILE A 130 -8.80 -2.62 38.97
N LEU A 131 -9.15 -2.83 37.71
CA LEU A 131 -10.11 -2.01 36.96
C LEU A 131 -11.50 -1.96 37.60
N TYR A 132 -11.95 -3.09 38.16
CA TYR A 132 -13.27 -3.22 38.77
C TYR A 132 -13.27 -3.20 40.30
N SER A 133 -12.14 -2.89 40.94
CA SER A 133 -12.07 -2.68 42.38
C SER A 133 -12.04 -1.19 42.74
N ASP A 134 -12.23 -0.89 44.03
CA ASP A 134 -12.11 0.46 44.58
C ASP A 134 -10.66 0.99 44.58
N ALA A 135 -9.69 0.12 44.28
CA ALA A 135 -8.27 0.49 44.18
C ALA A 135 -7.92 1.16 42.83
N ALA A 136 -8.85 1.18 41.86
CA ALA A 136 -8.66 1.81 40.56
C ALA A 136 -8.36 3.32 40.71
N LYS A 137 -7.15 3.73 40.32
CA LYS A 137 -6.77 5.14 40.28
C LYS A 137 -7.39 5.83 39.07
N PRO A 138 -8.11 6.96 39.24
CA PRO A 138 -8.63 7.73 38.12
C PRO A 138 -7.51 8.43 37.33
N ALA A 139 -7.79 8.81 36.09
CA ALA A 139 -6.84 9.51 35.24
C ALA A 139 -6.44 10.86 35.88
N VAL A 140 -5.14 11.12 35.95
CA VAL A 140 -4.59 12.39 36.46
C VAL A 140 -4.17 13.23 35.26
N THR A 141 -4.75 14.41 35.10
CA THR A 141 -4.33 15.37 34.07
C THR A 141 -3.10 16.13 34.57
N PRO A 142 -1.95 16.13 33.87
CA PRO A 142 -0.89 17.09 34.16
C PRO A 142 -1.35 18.48 33.75
N ALA A 143 -1.20 19.47 34.63
CA ALA A 143 -1.48 20.87 34.31
C ALA A 143 -0.37 21.45 33.43
N PRO A 144 -0.66 22.01 32.24
CA PRO A 144 0.26 22.86 31.52
C PRO A 144 0.15 24.32 32.01
N THR A 145 1.30 24.97 32.17
CA THR A 145 1.43 26.41 32.42
C THR A 145 1.00 27.20 31.18
N ALA A 146 0.15 28.22 31.35
CA ALA A 146 -0.54 28.96 30.27
C ALA A 146 0.17 30.25 29.81
N THR A 147 -0.10 30.70 28.56
CA THR A 147 -0.21 32.12 28.07
C THR A 147 -0.81 32.11 26.63
N PRO A 148 -1.59 33.14 26.16
CA PRO A 148 -2.91 32.92 25.54
C PRO A 148 -3.14 33.32 24.04
N ALA A 149 -4.31 32.85 23.53
CA ALA A 149 -5.24 33.37 22.48
C ALA A 149 -5.31 32.57 21.14
N PRO A 150 -6.45 32.50 20.39
CA PRO A 150 -7.76 33.15 20.57
C PRO A 150 -8.96 32.19 20.81
N THR A 151 -10.10 32.78 21.17
CA THR A 151 -11.42 32.18 21.47
C THR A 151 -12.13 31.54 20.26
N GLN A 152 -11.56 30.47 19.71
CA GLN A 152 -12.29 29.53 18.86
C GLN A 152 -12.57 28.24 19.63
N ASP A 153 -13.68 27.58 19.36
CA ASP A 153 -14.01 26.28 19.93
C ASP A 153 -13.08 25.21 19.32
N THR A 154 -11.85 25.15 19.83
CA THR A 154 -10.75 24.26 19.39
C THR A 154 -11.01 22.79 19.70
N THR A 155 -12.18 22.47 20.26
CA THR A 155 -12.60 21.10 20.58
C THR A 155 -13.58 20.53 19.56
N SER A 156 -14.21 21.38 18.73
CA SER A 156 -15.10 20.91 17.67
C SER A 156 -14.31 20.28 16.52
N ILE A 157 -14.76 19.12 16.04
CA ILE A 157 -14.13 18.45 14.88
C ILE A 157 -14.15 19.35 13.65
N ALA A 158 -15.18 20.17 13.48
CA ALA A 158 -15.25 21.15 12.40
C ALA A 158 -14.14 22.22 12.52
N ALA A 159 -13.83 22.72 13.72
CA ALA A 159 -12.71 23.65 13.91
C ALA A 159 -11.35 22.99 13.68
N ILE A 160 -11.19 21.72 14.06
CA ILE A 160 -9.98 20.94 13.79
C ILE A 160 -9.79 20.73 12.29
N GLN A 161 -10.85 20.31 11.59
CA GLN A 161 -10.86 20.16 10.13
C GLN A 161 -10.57 21.49 9.43
N GLN A 162 -11.21 22.58 9.88
CA GLN A 162 -10.97 23.91 9.31
C GLN A 162 -9.52 24.34 9.51
N ARG A 163 -8.96 24.16 10.71
CA ARG A 163 -7.56 24.51 10.99
C ARG A 163 -6.59 23.66 10.17
N LEU A 164 -6.85 22.36 10.05
CA LEU A 164 -6.04 21.48 9.20
C LEU A 164 -6.18 21.87 7.72
N ALA A 165 -7.35 22.34 7.28
CA ALA A 165 -7.56 22.83 5.92
C ALA A 165 -6.82 24.15 5.67
N ASP A 166 -6.87 25.10 6.62
CA ASP A 166 -6.14 26.37 6.56
C ASP A 166 -4.62 26.15 6.48
N LEU A 167 -4.14 25.09 7.13
CA LEU A 167 -2.75 24.65 7.09
C LEU A 167 -2.45 23.72 5.90
N GLY A 168 -3.42 23.37 5.07
CA GLY A 168 -3.25 22.52 3.87
C GLY A 168 -3.17 21.01 4.12
N TYR A 169 -3.33 20.53 5.35
CA TYR A 169 -3.35 19.11 5.70
C TYR A 169 -4.70 18.41 5.40
N TYR A 170 -5.79 19.17 5.23
CA TYR A 170 -7.14 18.63 5.01
C TYR A 170 -7.81 19.25 3.77
N THR A 171 -8.15 18.43 2.78
CA THR A 171 -8.82 18.85 1.52
C THR A 171 -10.29 18.42 1.45
N GLY A 172 -10.79 17.78 2.50
CA GLY A 172 -12.18 17.31 2.59
C GLY A 172 -13.17 18.41 2.94
N THR A 173 -14.46 18.07 2.94
CA THR A 173 -15.51 18.97 3.40
C THR A 173 -15.44 19.13 4.92
N VAL A 174 -15.47 20.37 5.42
CA VAL A 174 -15.56 20.66 6.86
C VAL A 174 -16.98 20.33 7.35
N ASP A 175 -17.17 19.07 7.72
CA ASP A 175 -18.47 18.47 8.04
C ASP A 175 -18.65 18.15 9.53
N GLY A 176 -17.62 18.35 10.34
CA GLY A 176 -17.60 18.05 11.77
C GLY A 176 -17.53 16.56 12.11
N LEU A 177 -17.19 15.70 11.15
CA LEU A 177 -17.09 14.25 11.34
C LEU A 177 -15.64 13.76 11.41
N THR A 178 -15.34 12.91 12.38
CA THR A 178 -14.01 12.26 12.49
C THR A 178 -13.90 11.07 11.53
N GLY A 179 -14.06 11.36 10.24
CA GLY A 179 -13.93 10.37 9.17
C GLY A 179 -12.47 10.04 8.81
N PRO A 180 -12.25 9.08 7.89
CA PRO A 180 -10.91 8.69 7.45
C PRO A 180 -10.06 9.87 6.96
N GLY A 181 -10.65 10.85 6.27
CA GLY A 181 -9.93 12.05 5.82
C GLY A 181 -9.44 12.92 6.98
N THR A 182 -10.28 13.14 8.00
CA THR A 182 -9.93 13.93 9.20
C THR A 182 -8.81 13.25 9.97
N LYS A 183 -8.87 11.92 10.14
CA LYS A 183 -7.82 11.14 10.79
C LYS A 183 -6.48 11.23 10.05
N LYS A 184 -6.51 11.11 8.71
CA LYS A 184 -5.30 11.21 7.88
C LYS A 184 -4.65 12.59 7.95
N ALA A 185 -5.45 13.66 7.91
CA ALA A 185 -4.95 15.02 8.08
C ALA A 185 -4.27 15.21 9.44
N ILE A 186 -4.85 14.68 10.52
CA ILE A 186 -4.24 14.69 11.85
C ILE A 186 -2.93 13.89 11.86
N THR A 187 -2.91 12.69 11.28
CA THR A 187 -1.70 11.86 11.19
C THR A 187 -0.57 12.59 10.47
N LEU A 188 -0.87 13.23 9.34
CA LEU A 188 0.13 13.95 8.53
C LEU A 188 0.66 15.19 9.26
N PHE A 189 -0.23 15.95 9.89
CA PHE A 189 0.15 17.05 10.77
C PHE A 189 1.08 16.56 11.89
N GLN A 190 0.71 15.49 12.60
CA GLN A 190 1.55 14.93 13.65
C GLN A 190 2.94 14.50 13.16
N GLN A 191 3.03 13.89 11.97
CA GLN A 191 4.31 13.49 11.39
C GLN A 191 5.25 14.68 11.17
N GLN A 192 4.74 15.79 10.63
CA GLN A 192 5.57 16.96 10.30
C GLN A 192 5.93 17.79 11.53
N HIS A 193 5.17 17.67 12.61
CA HIS A 193 5.42 18.35 13.88
C HIS A 193 6.16 17.49 14.91
N GLY A 194 6.72 16.34 14.49
CA GLY A 194 7.48 15.45 15.38
C GLY A 194 6.65 14.85 16.51
N LEU A 195 5.34 14.77 16.34
CA LEU A 195 4.39 14.19 17.27
C LEU A 195 4.19 12.70 17.00
N GLN A 196 3.55 12.01 17.94
CA GLN A 196 3.09 10.64 17.70
C GLN A 196 2.01 10.65 16.60
N ALA A 197 2.31 10.06 15.45
CA ALA A 197 1.46 10.02 14.26
C ALA A 197 0.32 8.97 14.35
N ASP A 198 -0.53 9.08 15.37
CA ASP A 198 -1.63 8.13 15.64
C ASP A 198 -2.97 8.52 15.00
N GLY A 199 -3.05 9.71 14.40
CA GLY A 199 -4.27 10.27 13.82
C GLY A 199 -5.30 10.72 14.86
N ILE A 200 -4.90 10.85 16.11
CA ILE A 200 -5.76 11.23 17.23
C ILE A 200 -5.52 12.71 17.56
N TYR A 201 -6.60 13.48 17.66
CA TYR A 201 -6.54 14.83 18.23
C TYR A 201 -6.41 14.75 19.76
N GLY A 202 -5.23 14.35 20.22
CA GLY A 202 -4.87 14.29 21.63
C GLY A 202 -4.26 15.62 22.13
N PRO A 203 -3.95 15.73 23.43
CA PRO A 203 -3.41 16.95 24.02
C PRO A 203 -2.13 17.47 23.34
N ALA A 204 -1.26 16.58 22.88
CA ALA A 204 -0.05 16.96 22.15
C ALA A 204 -0.37 17.57 20.78
N THR A 205 -1.27 16.95 20.02
CA THR A 205 -1.77 17.49 18.74
C THR A 205 -2.48 18.82 18.95
N ALA A 206 -3.32 18.93 19.98
CA ALA A 206 -4.06 20.14 20.31
C ALA A 206 -3.14 21.31 20.70
N ALA A 207 -2.06 21.02 21.42
CA ALA A 207 -1.07 22.02 21.83
C ALA A 207 -0.35 22.64 20.63
N VAL A 208 -0.13 21.88 19.56
CA VAL A 208 0.59 22.38 18.37
C VAL A 208 -0.37 22.93 17.30
N LEU A 209 -1.49 22.26 17.00
CA LEU A 209 -2.37 22.60 15.87
C LEU A 209 -2.89 24.04 15.89
N PHE A 210 -3.12 24.58 17.09
CA PHE A 210 -3.62 25.93 17.30
C PHE A 210 -2.57 26.90 17.89
N SER A 211 -1.30 26.50 17.98
CA SER A 211 -0.20 27.38 18.37
C SER A 211 0.49 27.99 17.16
N ASP A 212 1.44 28.90 17.43
CA ASP A 212 2.34 29.48 16.43
C ASP A 212 3.40 28.47 15.93
N GLU A 213 3.47 27.28 16.52
CA GLU A 213 4.36 26.19 16.10
C GLU A 213 3.76 25.38 14.95
N ALA A 214 2.44 25.48 14.71
CA ALA A 214 1.82 24.94 13.52
C ALA A 214 2.29 25.71 12.28
N HIS A 215 2.94 24.99 11.36
CA HIS A 215 3.28 25.47 10.03
C HIS A 215 2.34 24.84 9.01
N VAL A 216 2.14 25.51 7.88
CA VAL A 216 1.46 24.93 6.72
C VAL A 216 2.15 23.62 6.34
N ILE A 217 1.39 22.69 5.75
CA ILE A 217 1.89 21.41 5.28
C ILE A 217 3.18 21.62 4.50
N GLU A 218 4.26 21.04 4.99
CA GLU A 218 5.46 20.83 4.21
C GLU A 218 5.15 19.68 3.26
N THR A 219 4.43 19.95 2.18
CA THR A 219 4.36 19.00 1.09
C THR A 219 5.81 18.66 0.75
N THR A 220 6.16 17.38 0.57
CA THR A 220 7.21 17.08 -0.41
C THR A 220 6.78 17.87 -1.62
N PRO A 221 7.51 18.94 -2.00
CA PRO A 221 6.97 19.94 -2.90
C PRO A 221 6.39 19.20 -4.09
N THR A 222 5.16 19.54 -4.50
CA THR A 222 4.94 19.41 -5.93
C THR A 222 5.99 20.33 -6.53
N PRO A 223 6.95 19.78 -7.26
CA PRO A 223 8.11 20.56 -7.59
C PRO A 223 7.73 21.56 -8.67
N ASP A 224 8.41 22.71 -8.67
CA ASP A 224 8.37 23.63 -9.81
C ASP A 224 8.67 22.81 -11.09
N PRO A 225 7.83 22.88 -12.13
CA PRO A 225 8.01 22.14 -13.39
C PRO A 225 9.36 22.44 -14.09
N ASN A 226 10.07 23.49 -13.69
CA ASN A 226 11.43 23.81 -14.14
C ASN A 226 12.54 23.15 -13.29
N THR A 227 12.21 22.43 -12.22
CA THR A 227 13.17 21.90 -11.22
C THR A 227 13.04 20.40 -10.93
N VAL A 228 11.99 19.72 -11.41
CA VAL A 228 11.89 18.24 -11.38
C VAL A 228 11.55 17.69 -12.76
N PRO A 229 12.28 16.66 -13.21
CA PRO A 229 12.00 16.06 -14.50
C PRO A 229 10.70 15.26 -14.42
N GLY A 230 9.91 15.34 -15.48
CA GLY A 230 8.69 14.54 -15.62
C GLY A 230 7.38 15.25 -15.31
N LEU A 231 7.40 16.59 -15.22
CA LEU A 231 6.22 17.44 -15.40
C LEU A 231 6.25 18.14 -16.78
N THR A 232 5.08 18.48 -17.30
CA THR A 232 4.92 19.35 -18.47
C THR A 232 5.15 20.81 -18.07
N ALA A 233 5.23 21.71 -19.06
CA ALA A 233 5.35 23.16 -18.79
C ALA A 233 4.19 23.70 -17.94
N ASP A 234 3.01 23.08 -18.05
CA ASP A 234 1.80 23.45 -17.32
C ASP A 234 1.69 22.75 -15.95
N GLY A 235 2.75 22.06 -15.51
CA GLY A 235 2.82 21.42 -14.20
C GLY A 235 2.19 20.04 -14.11
N PHE A 236 1.71 19.45 -15.21
CA PHE A 236 1.09 18.11 -15.17
C PHE A 236 2.12 16.99 -15.32
N PRO A 237 1.90 15.78 -14.76
CA PRO A 237 2.81 14.67 -14.96
C PRO A 237 2.91 14.29 -16.44
N ILE A 238 4.13 14.06 -16.93
CA ILE A 238 4.28 13.56 -18.31
C ILE A 238 3.64 12.19 -18.46
N LEU A 239 2.79 12.06 -19.47
CA LEU A 239 2.22 10.79 -19.90
C LEU A 239 3.22 10.10 -20.84
N VAL A 240 3.67 8.91 -20.47
CA VAL A 240 4.53 8.06 -21.30
C VAL A 240 3.85 6.71 -21.46
N ASN A 241 3.47 6.36 -22.68
CA ASN A 241 2.82 5.11 -23.05
C ASN A 241 2.99 4.83 -24.56
N ASP A 242 2.30 3.82 -25.11
CA ASP A 242 2.41 3.41 -26.52
C ASP A 242 2.04 4.54 -27.51
N ASP A 243 1.16 5.47 -27.10
CA ASP A 243 0.75 6.62 -27.92
C ASP A 243 1.58 7.88 -27.63
N HIS A 244 2.28 7.91 -26.50
CA HIS A 244 3.06 9.06 -26.02
C HIS A 244 4.49 8.63 -25.67
N HIS A 245 5.40 8.79 -26.62
CA HIS A 245 6.82 8.58 -26.36
C HIS A 245 7.34 9.60 -25.33
N ILE A 246 8.42 9.22 -24.66
CA ILE A 246 9.21 10.15 -23.86
C ILE A 246 9.53 11.40 -24.71
N PRO A 247 9.32 12.62 -24.18
CA PRO A 247 9.51 13.85 -24.96
C PRO A 247 10.90 13.94 -25.57
N GLU A 248 10.98 14.48 -26.79
CA GLU A 248 12.26 14.71 -27.44
C GLU A 248 13.12 15.65 -26.58
N GLY A 249 14.36 15.25 -26.31
CA GLY A 249 15.28 16.01 -25.46
C GLY A 249 15.02 15.91 -23.96
N TYR A 250 14.08 15.08 -23.50
CA TYR A 250 13.91 14.81 -22.07
C TYR A 250 15.22 14.32 -21.46
N GLN A 251 15.58 14.91 -20.32
CA GLN A 251 16.71 14.47 -19.52
C GLN A 251 16.27 14.32 -18.07
N THR A 252 16.75 13.25 -17.45
CA THR A 252 16.75 13.12 -16.01
C THR A 252 17.62 14.22 -15.40
N LEU A 253 17.24 14.76 -14.24
CA LEU A 253 17.95 15.85 -13.58
C LEU A 253 18.97 15.31 -12.59
N CYS A 254 18.57 14.36 -11.74
CA CYS A 254 19.45 13.82 -10.70
C CYS A 254 19.15 12.35 -10.44
N LEU A 255 19.74 11.48 -11.26
CA LEU A 255 19.75 10.06 -10.98
C LEU A 255 20.69 9.76 -9.81
N VAL A 256 20.17 9.06 -8.81
CA VAL A 256 20.94 8.52 -7.70
C VAL A 256 20.98 7.00 -7.81
N ASN A 257 22.12 6.39 -7.48
CA ASN A 257 22.21 4.95 -7.32
C ASN A 257 21.50 4.53 -6.03
N LEU A 258 20.47 3.68 -6.13
CA LEU A 258 19.63 3.36 -4.98
C LEU A 258 20.37 2.56 -3.91
N ARG A 259 21.38 1.77 -4.28
CA ARG A 259 22.15 0.99 -3.30
C ARG A 259 23.03 1.87 -2.42
N ASP A 260 23.55 2.94 -3.00
CA ASP A 260 24.38 3.90 -2.29
C ASP A 260 23.53 4.93 -1.53
N TYR A 261 22.36 5.26 -2.07
CA TYR A 261 21.49 6.31 -1.55
C TYR A 261 20.51 5.84 -0.48
N CYS A 262 19.91 4.66 -0.65
CA CYS A 262 18.90 4.15 0.28
C CYS A 262 19.51 3.40 1.46
N ASP A 263 18.92 3.57 2.66
CA ASP A 263 19.32 2.80 3.84
C ASP A 263 18.94 1.31 3.65
N SER A 264 19.97 0.47 3.56
CA SER A 264 19.86 -0.99 3.38
C SER A 264 19.13 -1.72 4.50
N SER A 265 18.96 -1.09 5.67
CA SER A 265 18.13 -1.62 6.77
C SER A 265 16.62 -1.42 6.55
N ILE A 266 16.27 -0.54 5.61
CA ILE A 266 14.88 -0.15 5.30
C ILE A 266 14.38 -0.89 4.07
N VAL A 267 15.18 -0.90 3.01
CA VAL A 267 14.82 -1.46 1.70
C VAL A 267 16.01 -2.16 1.06
N LYS A 268 15.74 -3.31 0.45
CA LYS A 268 16.74 -4.05 -0.33
C LYS A 268 16.74 -3.60 -1.79
N ILE A 269 17.92 -3.40 -2.38
CA ILE A 269 18.04 -3.06 -3.81
C ILE A 269 18.57 -4.27 -4.58
N LYS A 270 17.77 -4.80 -5.52
CA LYS A 270 18.04 -6.07 -6.21
C LYS A 270 19.34 -6.03 -7.02
N GLY A 271 19.56 -4.97 -7.79
CA GLY A 271 20.74 -4.74 -8.63
C GLY A 271 21.71 -3.73 -8.01
N SER A 272 22.98 -3.73 -8.44
CA SER A 272 23.99 -2.72 -8.06
C SER A 272 23.86 -1.42 -8.85
N ASP A 273 23.12 -1.47 -9.94
CA ASP A 273 23.03 -0.48 -11.02
C ASP A 273 21.63 0.12 -11.11
N ILE A 274 20.77 -0.11 -10.11
CA ILE A 274 19.45 0.48 -10.09
C ILE A 274 19.60 1.95 -9.68
N GLU A 275 19.25 2.82 -10.61
CA GLU A 275 19.18 4.27 -10.41
C GLU A 275 17.72 4.74 -10.47
N ALA A 276 17.41 5.92 -9.94
CA ALA A 276 16.14 6.61 -10.17
C ALA A 276 16.29 8.09 -9.82
N GLU A 277 15.30 8.90 -10.16
CA GLU A 277 15.29 10.32 -9.82
C GLU A 277 15.28 10.51 -8.31
N LYS A 278 16.24 11.30 -7.81
CA LYS A 278 16.44 11.53 -6.37
C LYS A 278 15.15 11.92 -5.66
N TYR A 279 14.36 12.81 -6.23
CA TYR A 279 13.09 13.27 -5.64
C TYR A 279 12.07 12.14 -5.47
N ALA A 280 11.96 11.28 -6.48
CA ALA A 280 11.07 10.13 -6.41
C ALA A 280 11.61 9.08 -5.42
N VAL A 281 12.94 8.94 -5.32
CA VAL A 281 13.57 8.06 -4.30
C VAL A 281 13.31 8.59 -2.88
N ASP A 282 13.41 9.90 -2.65
CA ASP A 282 13.11 10.51 -1.35
C ASP A 282 11.67 10.21 -0.93
N ALA A 283 10.70 10.40 -1.84
CA ALA A 283 9.29 10.07 -1.59
C ALA A 283 9.08 8.56 -1.36
N LEU A 284 9.77 7.71 -2.13
CA LEU A 284 9.70 6.25 -1.96
C LEU A 284 10.18 5.81 -0.58
N MET A 285 11.24 6.45 -0.05
CA MET A 285 11.76 6.13 1.27
C MET A 285 10.77 6.50 2.38
N VAL A 286 10.05 7.62 2.24
CA VAL A 286 8.97 7.99 3.17
C VAL A 286 7.83 6.98 3.11
N LEU A 287 7.38 6.61 1.91
CA LEU A 287 6.35 5.57 1.71
C LEU A 287 6.74 4.25 2.39
N ILE A 288 7.97 3.77 2.15
CA ILE A 288 8.44 2.49 2.71
C ILE A 288 8.56 2.57 4.23
N GLN A 289 9.03 3.70 4.78
CA GLN A 289 9.11 3.88 6.23
C GLN A 289 7.72 3.87 6.89
N ALA A 290 6.73 4.51 6.28
CA ALA A 290 5.34 4.46 6.76
C ALA A 290 4.78 3.04 6.72
N ALA A 291 5.00 2.31 5.61
CA ALA A 291 4.62 0.91 5.52
C ALA A 291 5.24 0.08 6.65
N ARG A 292 6.52 0.29 6.94
CA ARG A 292 7.22 -0.40 8.04
C ARG A 292 6.63 -0.07 9.41
N ALA A 293 6.26 1.20 9.64
CA ALA A 293 5.60 1.62 10.87
C ALA A 293 4.26 0.89 11.07
N ASP A 294 3.55 0.60 9.98
CA ASP A 294 2.32 -0.21 9.96
C ASP A 294 2.56 -1.74 9.99
N GLY A 295 3.80 -2.18 10.16
CA GLY A 295 4.15 -3.61 10.24
C GLY A 295 4.29 -4.31 8.89
N HIS A 296 4.42 -3.54 7.81
CA HIS A 296 4.70 -4.01 6.45
C HIS A 296 6.20 -3.85 6.15
N THR A 297 6.98 -4.91 6.39
CA THR A 297 8.45 -4.93 6.21
C THR A 297 8.86 -5.84 5.05
N GLY A 298 10.16 -5.88 4.74
CA GLY A 298 10.74 -6.77 3.73
C GLY A 298 10.84 -6.18 2.32
N TRP A 299 10.64 -4.87 2.18
CA TRP A 299 10.63 -4.15 0.90
C TRP A 299 11.91 -4.34 0.09
N GLN A 300 11.73 -4.49 -1.22
CA GLN A 300 12.79 -4.58 -2.21
C GLN A 300 12.43 -3.73 -3.44
N VAL A 301 13.39 -3.05 -4.04
CA VAL A 301 13.25 -2.41 -5.36
C VAL A 301 13.94 -3.28 -6.41
N ASN A 302 13.19 -3.66 -7.44
CA ASN A 302 13.64 -4.50 -8.54
C ASN A 302 14.10 -3.71 -9.76
N ALA A 303 13.51 -2.53 -10.00
CA ALA A 303 13.86 -1.66 -11.10
C ALA A 303 13.52 -0.19 -10.78
N GLY A 304 14.26 0.72 -11.40
CA GLY A 304 14.09 2.17 -11.39
C GLY A 304 14.28 2.73 -12.80
N TYR A 305 15.13 3.73 -12.98
CA TYR A 305 15.52 4.25 -14.29
C TYR A 305 16.03 3.16 -15.25
N ARG A 306 15.66 3.28 -16.52
CA ARG A 306 16.20 2.50 -17.65
C ARG A 306 16.49 3.43 -18.81
N SER A 307 17.67 3.34 -19.41
CA SER A 307 17.95 4.06 -20.66
C SER A 307 17.16 3.45 -21.84
N ILE A 308 16.92 4.23 -22.89
CA ILE A 308 16.28 3.75 -24.14
C ILE A 308 17.06 2.55 -24.71
N ALA A 309 18.39 2.62 -24.72
CA ALA A 309 19.24 1.55 -25.21
C ALA A 309 19.08 0.26 -24.38
N TYR A 310 19.02 0.37 -23.06
CA TYR A 310 18.80 -0.79 -22.19
C TYR A 310 17.40 -1.39 -22.37
N GLN A 311 16.37 -0.56 -22.51
CA GLN A 311 15.00 -1.03 -22.80
C GLN A 311 14.93 -1.77 -24.15
N GLN A 312 15.65 -1.29 -25.17
CA GLN A 312 15.76 -1.99 -26.46
C GLN A 312 16.37 -3.37 -26.30
N GLN A 313 17.46 -3.49 -25.52
CA GLN A 313 18.06 -4.77 -25.22
C GLN A 313 17.07 -5.72 -24.53
N LEU A 314 16.37 -5.25 -23.49
CA LEU A 314 15.36 -6.06 -22.77
C LEU A 314 14.23 -6.52 -23.70
N PHE A 315 13.76 -5.64 -24.57
CA PHE A 315 12.71 -5.96 -25.54
C PHE A 315 13.17 -7.04 -26.52
N ASP A 316 14.35 -6.87 -27.11
CA ASP A 316 14.91 -7.81 -28.09
C ASP A 316 15.20 -9.19 -27.47
N GLU A 317 15.73 -9.23 -26.24
CA GLU A 317 15.95 -10.48 -25.51
C GLU A 317 14.63 -11.23 -25.26
N ARG A 318 13.56 -10.52 -24.91
CA ARG A 318 12.23 -11.13 -24.68
C ARG A 318 11.59 -11.62 -25.97
N VAL A 319 11.73 -10.86 -27.07
CA VAL A 319 11.29 -11.29 -28.40
C VAL A 319 12.05 -12.54 -28.83
N TYR A 320 13.37 -12.56 -28.64
CA TYR A 320 14.19 -13.72 -28.96
C TYR A 320 13.74 -14.96 -28.18
N ALA A 321 13.51 -14.84 -26.86
CA ALA A 321 13.02 -15.95 -26.04
C ALA A 321 11.72 -16.57 -26.59
N TYR A 322 10.71 -15.77 -26.91
CA TYR A 322 9.46 -16.29 -27.50
C TYR A 322 9.64 -16.89 -28.88
N ARG A 323 10.59 -16.40 -29.68
CA ARG A 323 10.92 -17.02 -30.97
C ARG A 323 11.54 -18.41 -30.78
N GLN A 324 12.33 -18.62 -29.72
CA GLN A 324 12.86 -19.95 -29.37
C GLN A 324 11.76 -20.94 -28.96
N GLU A 325 10.61 -20.44 -28.49
CA GLU A 325 9.39 -21.22 -28.21
C GLU A 325 8.55 -21.49 -29.49
N GLY A 326 9.02 -21.05 -30.67
CA GLY A 326 8.38 -21.31 -31.97
C GLY A 326 7.42 -20.22 -32.44
N MET A 327 7.32 -19.08 -31.73
CA MET A 327 6.51 -17.95 -32.19
C MET A 327 7.14 -17.27 -33.41
N SER A 328 6.31 -16.82 -34.35
CA SER A 328 6.77 -15.90 -35.40
C SER A 328 7.23 -14.57 -34.77
N GLY A 329 8.09 -13.82 -35.48
CA GLY A 329 8.57 -12.53 -34.98
C GLY A 329 7.43 -11.55 -34.64
N THR A 330 6.33 -11.57 -35.41
CA THR A 330 5.15 -10.73 -35.16
C THR A 330 4.40 -11.17 -33.89
N GLN A 331 4.19 -12.47 -33.70
CA GLN A 331 3.54 -13.00 -32.49
C GLN A 331 4.39 -12.74 -31.24
N ALA A 332 5.70 -12.97 -31.32
CA ALA A 332 6.62 -12.72 -30.22
C ALA A 332 6.57 -11.25 -29.79
N ARG A 333 6.70 -10.30 -30.72
CA ARG A 333 6.57 -8.86 -30.42
C ARG A 333 5.23 -8.48 -29.82
N ALA A 334 4.13 -8.98 -30.38
CA ALA A 334 2.79 -8.75 -29.84
C ALA A 334 2.65 -9.29 -28.41
N LYS A 335 3.28 -10.43 -28.10
CA LYS A 335 3.28 -11.02 -26.75
C LYS A 335 4.12 -10.21 -25.77
N VAL A 336 5.31 -9.75 -26.18
CA VAL A 336 6.19 -8.93 -25.36
C VAL A 336 5.53 -7.62 -24.95
N ARG A 337 4.85 -6.95 -25.89
CA ARG A 337 4.14 -5.67 -25.64
C ARG A 337 3.02 -5.73 -24.61
N GLN A 338 2.56 -6.92 -24.22
CA GLN A 338 1.58 -7.06 -23.14
C GLN A 338 2.15 -6.75 -21.75
N THR A 339 3.47 -6.81 -21.60
CA THR A 339 4.18 -6.69 -20.31
C THR A 339 5.48 -5.89 -20.38
N VAL A 340 5.94 -5.51 -21.57
CA VAL A 340 7.18 -4.73 -21.77
C VAL A 340 6.89 -3.67 -22.82
N ALA A 341 6.98 -2.40 -22.42
CA ALA A 341 6.82 -1.26 -23.31
C ALA A 341 7.92 -1.22 -24.38
N ASP A 342 7.59 -0.71 -25.56
CA ASP A 342 8.56 -0.44 -26.62
C ASP A 342 9.58 0.62 -26.15
N PRO A 343 10.84 0.59 -26.62
CA PRO A 343 11.84 1.59 -26.24
C PRO A 343 11.37 3.01 -26.56
N GLY A 344 11.50 3.91 -25.59
CA GLY A 344 10.95 5.26 -25.65
C GLY A 344 9.52 5.39 -25.14
N THR A 345 8.81 4.29 -24.86
CA THR A 345 7.42 4.30 -24.32
C THR A 345 7.31 3.73 -22.90
N SER A 346 8.45 3.42 -22.27
CA SER A 346 8.48 2.96 -20.88
C SER A 346 8.58 4.13 -19.90
N GLU A 347 7.75 4.14 -18.86
CA GLU A 347 7.87 5.11 -17.77
C GLU A 347 9.20 5.02 -17.02
N HIS A 348 9.89 3.88 -17.06
CA HIS A 348 11.22 3.76 -16.47
C HIS A 348 12.25 4.69 -17.14
N HIS A 349 12.01 5.18 -18.35
CA HIS A 349 12.85 6.21 -18.97
C HIS A 349 12.81 7.55 -18.24
N THR A 350 11.73 7.82 -17.50
CA THR A 350 11.58 9.07 -16.75
C THR A 350 12.41 9.10 -15.48
N GLY A 351 12.80 7.93 -14.95
CA GLY A 351 13.39 7.79 -13.63
C GLY A 351 12.39 7.92 -12.47
N LEU A 352 11.08 8.06 -12.76
CA LEU A 352 10.00 8.24 -11.78
C LEU A 352 9.18 6.98 -11.51
N ALA A 353 9.48 5.87 -12.19
CA ALA A 353 8.78 4.59 -12.05
C ALA A 353 9.63 3.56 -11.30
N PHE A 354 8.99 2.79 -10.42
CA PHE A 354 9.63 1.76 -9.62
C PHE A 354 8.86 0.45 -9.70
N ASP A 355 9.60 -0.65 -9.87
CA ASP A 355 9.06 -2.00 -9.67
C ASP A 355 9.43 -2.46 -8.25
N VAL A 356 8.44 -2.51 -7.35
CA VAL A 356 8.65 -2.91 -5.95
C VAL A 356 8.29 -4.38 -5.71
N ALA A 357 8.91 -4.97 -4.71
CA ALA A 357 8.70 -6.36 -4.33
C ALA A 357 8.91 -6.56 -2.83
N ILE A 358 8.62 -7.76 -2.34
CA ILE A 358 9.01 -8.22 -1.01
C ILE A 358 10.08 -9.29 -1.16
N THR A 359 11.15 -9.16 -0.37
CA THR A 359 12.29 -10.07 -0.42
C THR A 359 11.84 -11.50 -0.15
N GLY A 360 12.10 -12.40 -1.09
CA GLY A 360 11.76 -13.82 -0.99
C GLY A 360 10.32 -14.16 -1.40
N GLU A 361 9.48 -13.18 -1.71
CA GLU A 361 8.10 -13.42 -2.15
C GLU A 361 8.04 -13.64 -3.67
N PRO A 362 7.48 -14.76 -4.15
CA PRO A 362 7.42 -15.06 -5.59
C PRO A 362 6.33 -14.27 -6.33
N SER A 363 5.34 -13.73 -5.61
CA SER A 363 4.24 -12.96 -6.18
C SER A 363 3.91 -11.76 -5.29
N PHE A 364 4.29 -10.56 -5.72
CA PHE A 364 4.05 -9.35 -4.95
C PHE A 364 2.55 -9.07 -4.73
N GLY A 365 1.73 -9.24 -5.78
CA GLY A 365 0.31 -8.83 -5.76
C GLY A 365 -0.57 -9.53 -4.72
N ALA A 366 -0.15 -10.70 -4.23
CA ALA A 366 -0.88 -11.46 -3.20
C ALA A 366 -0.44 -11.10 -1.76
N THR A 367 0.57 -10.24 -1.61
CA THR A 367 1.12 -9.89 -0.29
C THR A 367 0.27 -8.83 0.41
N LYS A 368 0.30 -8.83 1.75
CA LYS A 368 -0.31 -7.74 2.55
C LYS A 368 0.31 -6.38 2.24
N GLN A 369 1.57 -6.36 1.79
CA GLN A 369 2.29 -5.15 1.40
C GLN A 369 1.76 -4.58 0.08
N ALA A 370 1.39 -5.41 -0.89
CA ALA A 370 0.74 -4.94 -2.11
C ALA A 370 -0.67 -4.38 -1.87
N ILE A 371 -1.38 -4.91 -0.87
CA ILE A 371 -2.67 -4.34 -0.41
C ILE A 371 -2.42 -2.96 0.19
N TRP A 372 -1.53 -2.87 1.19
CA TRP A 372 -1.17 -1.60 1.84
C TRP A 372 -0.69 -0.56 0.82
N LEU A 373 0.19 -0.95 -0.11
CA LEU A 373 0.69 -0.06 -1.15
C LEU A 373 -0.45 0.55 -1.97
N ARG A 374 -1.42 -0.25 -2.39
CA ARG A 374 -2.57 0.23 -3.18
C ARG A 374 -3.44 1.21 -2.40
N GLU A 375 -3.56 1.00 -1.09
CA GLU A 375 -4.38 1.82 -0.21
C GLU A 375 -3.71 3.14 0.19
N HIS A 376 -2.38 3.21 0.12
CA HIS A 376 -1.61 4.32 0.71
C HIS A 376 -0.59 5.00 -0.23
N CYS A 377 -0.18 4.41 -1.35
CA CYS A 377 0.92 4.98 -2.17
C CYS A 377 0.65 6.42 -2.65
N TRP A 378 -0.62 6.76 -2.88
CA TRP A 378 -1.07 8.10 -3.28
C TRP A 378 -0.85 9.16 -2.20
N GLU A 379 -0.76 8.78 -0.92
CA GLU A 379 -0.44 9.70 0.19
C GLU A 379 0.98 10.26 0.04
N TYR A 380 1.84 9.56 -0.71
CA TYR A 380 3.25 9.88 -0.90
C TYR A 380 3.57 10.34 -2.34
N GLY A 381 2.54 10.69 -3.12
CA GLY A 381 2.71 11.15 -4.50
C GLY A 381 2.89 10.04 -5.52
N PHE A 382 2.62 8.77 -5.17
CA PHE A 382 2.68 7.64 -6.10
C PHE A 382 1.29 7.18 -6.53
N ILE A 383 1.21 6.61 -7.73
CA ILE A 383 0.03 5.88 -8.18
C ILE A 383 0.39 4.42 -8.45
N LEU A 384 -0.55 3.51 -8.21
CA LEU A 384 -0.50 2.20 -8.84
C LEU A 384 -0.81 2.39 -10.33
N ARG A 385 0.23 2.38 -11.17
CA ARG A 385 0.13 2.88 -12.56
C ARG A 385 -0.78 2.02 -13.44
N TYR A 386 -0.77 0.72 -13.22
CA TYR A 386 -1.49 -0.28 -14.03
C TYR A 386 -2.46 -1.09 -13.15
N PRO A 387 -3.57 -0.48 -12.70
CA PRO A 387 -4.57 -1.18 -11.91
C PRO A 387 -5.43 -2.09 -12.79
N ALA A 388 -5.99 -3.15 -12.20
CA ALA A 388 -6.65 -4.22 -12.94
C ALA A 388 -7.90 -3.77 -13.72
N ASP A 389 -8.62 -2.78 -13.21
CA ASP A 389 -9.83 -2.21 -13.78
C ASP A 389 -9.55 -1.21 -14.92
N LYS A 390 -8.29 -0.77 -15.12
CA LYS A 390 -7.90 0.22 -16.14
C LYS A 390 -7.07 -0.33 -17.28
N THR A 391 -6.86 -1.65 -17.34
CA THR A 391 -6.06 -2.32 -18.39
C THR A 391 -6.53 -2.04 -19.83
N HIS A 392 -7.82 -1.75 -20.02
CA HIS A 392 -8.40 -1.37 -21.31
C HIS A 392 -8.08 0.07 -21.74
N ILE A 393 -7.65 0.91 -20.81
CA ILE A 393 -7.24 2.30 -21.04
C ILE A 393 -5.71 2.37 -21.12
N THR A 394 -5.02 1.81 -20.12
CA THR A 394 -3.55 1.83 -20.05
C THR A 394 -2.88 0.95 -21.10
N LYS A 395 -3.62 -0.01 -21.68
CA LYS A 395 -3.14 -1.04 -22.62
C LYS A 395 -2.05 -1.97 -22.05
N ILE A 396 -1.75 -1.87 -20.76
CA ILE A 396 -0.79 -2.71 -20.03
C ILE A 396 -1.55 -3.62 -19.07
N SER A 397 -1.07 -4.86 -18.91
CA SER A 397 -1.65 -5.82 -17.98
C SER A 397 -1.57 -5.31 -16.53
N HIS A 398 -2.37 -5.87 -15.62
CA HIS A 398 -2.27 -5.47 -14.20
C HIS A 398 -0.87 -5.76 -13.63
N GLU A 399 -0.19 -4.71 -13.16
CA GLU A 399 1.13 -4.81 -12.54
C GLU A 399 1.07 -4.27 -11.11
N PRO A 400 0.79 -5.13 -10.11
CA PRO A 400 0.64 -4.70 -8.73
C PRO A 400 1.93 -4.12 -8.11
N TRP A 401 3.09 -4.36 -8.74
CA TRP A 401 4.40 -3.88 -8.30
C TRP A 401 4.81 -2.52 -8.89
N HIS A 402 4.17 -2.07 -9.96
CA HIS A 402 4.63 -0.91 -10.72
C HIS A 402 3.97 0.37 -10.20
N ILE A 403 4.76 1.20 -9.54
CA ILE A 403 4.33 2.51 -9.04
C ILE A 403 5.02 3.64 -9.78
N ARG A 404 4.26 4.69 -10.05
CA ARG A 404 4.73 5.89 -10.74
C ARG A 404 4.62 7.09 -9.82
N TYR A 405 5.72 7.80 -9.62
CA TYR A 405 5.70 9.08 -8.93
C TYR A 405 5.07 10.13 -9.85
N VAL A 406 4.04 10.79 -9.33
CA VAL A 406 3.33 11.90 -9.98
C VAL A 406 3.27 13.13 -9.09
N GLY A 407 3.61 13.06 -7.81
CA GLY A 407 3.42 14.16 -6.84
C GLY A 407 2.03 14.13 -6.21
N THR A 408 1.90 14.65 -4.98
CA THR A 408 0.66 14.53 -4.18
C THR A 408 -0.49 15.33 -4.75
N GLU A 409 -0.22 16.49 -5.38
CA GLU A 409 -1.28 17.28 -6.02
C GLU A 409 -2.00 16.54 -7.15
N HIS A 410 -1.33 15.56 -7.76
CA HIS A 410 -1.87 14.74 -8.83
C HIS A 410 -2.36 13.38 -8.34
N SER A 411 -1.63 12.70 -7.44
CA SER A 411 -2.02 11.38 -6.94
C SER A 411 -3.31 11.41 -6.11
N ILE A 412 -3.57 12.50 -5.38
CA ILE A 412 -4.78 12.68 -4.56
C ILE A 412 -6.05 12.70 -5.43
N PRO A 413 -6.22 13.60 -6.42
CA PRO A 413 -7.40 13.61 -7.27
C PRO A 413 -7.53 12.32 -8.09
N MET A 414 -6.41 11.74 -8.56
CA MET A 414 -6.43 10.43 -9.22
C MET A 414 -7.04 9.33 -8.35
N ARG A 415 -6.71 9.31 -7.06
CA ARG A 415 -7.29 8.35 -6.11
C ARG A 415 -8.75 8.67 -5.79
N ASP A 416 -9.06 9.93 -5.48
CA ASP A 416 -10.41 10.36 -5.08
C ASP A 416 -11.45 10.10 -6.18
N GLU A 417 -11.02 10.16 -7.44
CA GLU A 417 -11.89 9.99 -8.60
C GLU A 417 -11.71 8.65 -9.33
N ASN A 418 -10.85 7.76 -8.80
CA ASN A 418 -10.51 6.48 -9.40
C ASN A 418 -10.07 6.60 -10.87
N LEU A 419 -9.10 7.49 -11.14
CA LEU A 419 -8.54 7.76 -12.46
C LEU A 419 -7.17 7.07 -12.63
N CYS A 420 -6.94 6.45 -13.78
CA CYS A 420 -5.56 6.21 -14.24
C CYS A 420 -4.94 7.49 -14.80
N LEU A 421 -3.63 7.47 -15.08
CA LEU A 421 -2.90 8.68 -15.50
C LEU A 421 -3.46 9.24 -16.82
N GLU A 422 -3.84 8.37 -17.75
CA GLU A 422 -4.50 8.75 -19.00
C GLU A 422 -5.78 9.56 -18.75
N GLU A 423 -6.70 9.03 -17.94
CA GLU A 423 -7.97 9.71 -17.61
C GLU A 423 -7.75 11.03 -16.85
N TYR A 424 -6.72 11.08 -16.00
CA TYR A 424 -6.35 12.29 -15.27
C TYR A 424 -5.88 13.41 -16.19
N ILE A 425 -4.94 13.09 -17.10
CA ILE A 425 -4.43 14.05 -18.08
C ILE A 425 -5.55 14.49 -19.02
N ASP A 426 -6.38 13.56 -19.50
CA ASP A 426 -7.53 13.86 -20.36
C ASP A 426 -8.53 14.81 -19.70
N LYS A 427 -8.69 14.72 -18.38
CA LYS A 427 -9.65 15.53 -17.63
C LYS A 427 -9.11 16.88 -17.19
N TYR A 428 -7.84 16.95 -16.78
CA TYR A 428 -7.29 18.10 -16.08
C TYR A 428 -6.28 18.92 -16.88
N ALA A 429 -5.61 18.31 -17.87
CA ALA A 429 -4.57 18.96 -18.65
C ALA A 429 -5.01 19.40 -20.06
N ASN A 430 -6.18 18.93 -20.52
CA ASN A 430 -6.71 19.18 -21.87
C ASN A 430 -7.80 20.26 -21.92
#